data_AF-A0A973D011-F1
#
_entry.id   AF-A0A973D011-F1
#
_cell.length_a   1.000
_cell.length_b   1.000
_cell.length_c   1.000
_cell.angle_alpha   90.00
_cell.angle_beta   90.00
_cell.angle_gamma   90.00
#
_symmetry.space_group_name_H-M   'P 1'
#
loop_
_entity.id
_entity.type
_entity.pdbx_description
1 polymer ?
#
loop_
_entity_poly.entity_id
_entity_poly.type
_entity_poly.pdbx_seq_one_letter_code
_entity_poly.pdbx_strand_id
1 'polypeptide(L)'
;MRKLLLIALSVVLLPACSGMRTTGETFSTHAENFNFLFLQFPGGDTQERAMELVPVGGEVETLISTPNDVTSMIGFFSRIFGIDYTTVNGTIEQ
;
A
#
# COMPACT_ATOMS: atom_id res chain seq x y z
N MET A 1 29.79 -7.50 7.98
CA MET A 1 28.68 -6.87 8.73
C MET A 1 28.07 -5.67 8.01
N ARG A 2 28.83 -4.61 7.68
CA ARG A 2 28.29 -3.39 7.03
C ARG A 2 27.51 -3.64 5.73
N LYS A 3 27.96 -4.56 4.87
CA LYS A 3 27.27 -4.93 3.62
C LYS A 3 25.92 -5.61 3.86
N LEU A 4 25.82 -6.48 4.86
CA LEU A 4 24.57 -7.17 5.22
C LEU A 4 23.52 -6.20 5.75
N LEU A 5 23.96 -5.21 6.54
CA LEU A 5 23.10 -4.15 7.07
C LEU A 5 22.51 -3.29 5.94
N LEU A 6 23.32 -2.97 4.93
CA LEU A 6 22.85 -2.24 3.73
C LEU A 6 21.86 -3.06 2.90
N ILE A 7 22.10 -4.37 2.75
CA ILE A 7 21.17 -5.26 2.04
C ILE A 7 19.84 -5.35 2.79
N ALA A 8 19.87 -5.58 4.11
CA ALA A 8 18.66 -5.62 4.94
C ALA A 8 17.87 -4.31 4.86
N LEU A 9 18.55 -3.16 4.93
CA LEU A 9 17.93 -1.85 4.78
C LEU A 9 17.29 -1.66 3.39
N SER A 10 17.97 -2.10 2.32
CA SER A 10 17.41 -1.99 0.96
C SER A 10 16.14 -2.81 0.78
N VAL A 11 16.08 -4.03 1.34
CA VAL A 11 14.90 -4.90 1.26
C VAL A 11 13.71 -4.31 2.02
N VAL A 12 13.96 -3.71 3.18
CA VAL A 12 12.94 -3.04 4.00
C VAL A 12 12.35 -1.80 3.32
N LEU A 13 13.09 -1.16 2.41
CA LEU A 13 12.63 0.03 1.69
C LEU A 13 11.86 -0.27 0.40
N LEU A 14 11.79 -1.54 -0.04
CA LEU A 14 11.04 -1.95 -1.24
C LEU A 14 9.50 -1.83 -1.12
N PRO A 15 8.84 -2.09 0.04
CA PRO A 15 7.38 -2.05 0.16
C PRO A 15 6.82 -0.62 0.30
N ALA A 16 7.54 0.38 -0.20
CA ALA A 16 7.23 1.80 -0.01
C ALA A 16 6.63 2.47 -1.25
N CYS A 17 5.97 1.69 -2.09
CA CYS A 17 5.51 2.16 -3.38
C CYS A 17 4.07 2.67 -3.29
N SER A 18 3.76 3.57 -4.21
CA SER A 18 2.39 3.86 -4.59
C SER A 18 2.42 4.22 -6.05
N GLY A 19 1.46 3.71 -6.80
CA GLY A 19 1.48 3.82 -8.25
C GLY A 19 0.11 3.67 -8.86
N MET A 20 0.01 4.10 -10.10
CA MET A 20 -1.19 4.00 -10.91
C MET A 20 -0.84 3.35 -12.23
N ARG A 21 -1.74 2.48 -12.70
CA ARG A 21 -1.77 1.95 -14.04
C ARG A 21 -3.10 2.32 -14.66
N THR A 22 -3.06 3.01 -15.79
CA THR A 22 -4.25 3.31 -16.59
C THR A 22 -4.20 2.57 -17.91
N THR A 23 -5.38 2.26 -18.43
CA THR A 23 -5.61 1.83 -19.82
C THR A 23 -6.62 2.79 -20.45
N GLY A 24 -7.10 2.49 -21.66
CA GLY A 24 -8.11 3.32 -22.32
C GLY A 24 -9.44 3.39 -21.56
N GLU A 25 -9.79 2.34 -20.81
CA GLU A 25 -11.12 2.17 -20.20
C GLU A 25 -11.07 1.91 -18.69
N THR A 26 -9.90 1.54 -18.14
CA THR A 26 -9.75 1.11 -16.74
C THR A 26 -8.53 1.71 -16.07
N PHE A 27 -8.59 1.78 -14.74
CA PHE A 27 -7.45 2.13 -13.91
C PHE A 27 -7.27 1.13 -12.76
N SER A 28 -6.03 1.08 -12.26
CA SER A 28 -5.66 0.40 -11.04
C SER A 28 -4.64 1.26 -10.30
N THR A 29 -4.97 1.68 -9.09
CA THR A 29 -4.04 2.37 -8.19
C THR A 29 -3.70 1.46 -7.02
N HIS A 30 -2.50 1.62 -6.48
CA HIS A 30 -2.07 0.89 -5.30
C HIS A 30 -1.17 1.74 -4.42
N ALA A 31 -1.11 1.37 -3.15
CA ALA A 31 -0.13 1.87 -2.20
C ALA A 31 0.22 0.77 -1.19
N GLU A 32 1.49 0.71 -0.81
CA GLU A 32 2.01 -0.20 0.20
C GLU A 32 2.73 0.53 1.33
N ASN A 33 2.62 -0.02 2.55
CA ASN A 33 3.39 0.34 3.72
C ASN A 33 4.07 -0.88 4.30
N PHE A 34 5.35 -0.75 4.63
CA PHE A 34 6.05 -1.63 5.54
C PHE A 34 5.81 -1.21 7.00
N ASN A 35 5.40 -2.15 7.83
CA ASN A 35 5.20 -1.97 9.26
C ASN A 35 6.40 -2.49 10.04
N PHE A 36 6.95 -1.65 10.91
CA PHE A 36 8.01 -2.01 11.84
C PHE A 36 7.74 -1.39 13.21
N LEU A 37 7.49 -2.23 14.22
CA LEU A 37 7.21 -1.82 15.59
C LEU A 37 6.11 -0.74 15.64
N PHE A 38 4.97 -0.99 14.98
CA PHE A 38 3.82 -0.08 14.84
C PHE A 38 4.08 1.19 14.02
N LEU A 39 5.31 1.44 13.57
CA LEU A 39 5.59 2.50 12.61
C LEU A 39 5.30 1.99 11.21
N GLN A 40 4.63 2.82 10.41
CA GLN A 40 4.32 2.52 9.01
C GLN A 40 5.23 3.36 8.12
N PHE A 41 5.81 2.72 7.11
CA PHE A 41 6.69 3.35 6.15
C PHE A 41 6.27 2.96 4.75
N PRO A 42 5.99 3.89 3.85
CA PRO A 42 5.94 5.35 3.98
C PRO A 42 4.68 5.78 4.73
N GLY A 43 4.83 6.46 5.87
CA GLY A 43 3.73 6.73 6.80
C GLY A 43 2.49 7.38 6.17
N GLY A 44 1.39 7.31 6.91
CA GLY A 44 0.05 7.66 6.41
C GLY A 44 -0.76 6.41 6.05
N ASP A 45 -2.01 6.63 5.68
CA ASP A 45 -2.94 5.56 5.34
C ASP A 45 -2.77 5.10 3.88
N THR A 46 -2.66 3.79 3.63
CA THR A 46 -2.46 3.27 2.27
C THR A 46 -3.70 3.45 1.40
N GLN A 47 -4.90 3.45 1.99
CA GLN A 47 -6.13 3.66 1.24
C GLN A 47 -6.23 5.11 0.78
N GLU A 48 -5.95 6.07 1.67
CA GLU A 48 -5.91 7.50 1.31
C GLU A 48 -4.97 7.73 0.11
N ARG A 49 -3.75 7.21 0.18
CA ARG A 49 -2.76 7.37 -0.90
C ARG A 49 -3.12 6.67 -2.21
N ALA A 50 -3.74 5.50 -2.14
CA ALA A 50 -4.21 4.83 -3.34
C ALA A 50 -5.38 5.62 -3.98
N MET A 51 -6.24 6.24 -3.16
CA MET A 51 -7.34 7.08 -3.62
C MET A 51 -6.87 8.40 -4.23
N GLU A 52 -5.81 9.03 -3.70
CA GLU A 52 -5.20 10.23 -4.30
C GLU A 52 -4.68 10.02 -5.72
N LEU A 53 -4.35 8.77 -6.06
CA LEU A 53 -3.87 8.38 -7.38
C LEU A 53 -5.01 8.07 -8.36
N VAL A 54 -6.27 8.07 -7.94
CA VAL A 54 -7.40 7.76 -8.82
C VAL A 54 -7.53 8.85 -9.89
N PRO A 55 -7.65 8.48 -11.17
CA PRO A 55 -7.77 9.47 -12.25
C PRO A 55 -9.06 10.29 -12.10
N VAL A 56 -9.00 11.56 -12.51
CA VAL A 56 -10.17 12.46 -12.49
C VAL A 56 -11.27 11.86 -13.38
N GLY A 57 -12.47 11.69 -12.83
CA GLY A 57 -13.61 11.09 -13.53
C GLY A 57 -13.63 9.55 -13.53
N GLY A 58 -12.69 8.90 -12.85
CA GLY A 58 -12.71 7.44 -12.68
C GLY A 58 -13.79 6.98 -11.69
N GLU A 59 -14.54 5.95 -12.04
CA GLU A 59 -15.48 5.27 -11.14
C GLU A 59 -14.77 4.12 -10.42
N VAL A 60 -14.77 4.15 -9.09
CA VAL A 60 -14.18 3.08 -8.28
C VAL A 60 -15.14 1.90 -8.19
N GLU A 61 -14.73 0.76 -8.74
CA GLU A 61 -15.54 -0.47 -8.70
C GLU A 61 -15.14 -1.36 -7.52
N THR A 62 -13.84 -1.47 -7.24
CA THR A 62 -13.32 -2.39 -6.22
C THR A 62 -12.22 -1.72 -5.41
N LEU A 63 -12.29 -1.86 -4.09
CA LEU A 63 -11.26 -1.43 -3.16
C LEU A 63 -10.91 -2.58 -2.22
N ILE A 64 -9.65 -3.01 -2.24
CA ILE A 64 -9.13 -4.05 -1.35
C ILE A 64 -8.05 -3.41 -0.50
N SER A 65 -8.22 -3.44 0.82
CA SER A 65 -7.25 -2.91 1.78
C SER A 65 -6.92 -3.95 2.84
N THR A 66 -5.67 -3.95 3.30
CA THR A 66 -5.26 -4.71 4.47
C THR A 66 -5.98 -4.14 5.71
N PRO A 67 -6.65 -4.98 6.53
CA PRO A 67 -7.31 -4.50 7.73
C PRO A 67 -6.30 -3.96 8.75
N ASN A 68 -6.53 -2.73 9.22
CA ASN A 68 -5.82 -2.19 10.37
C ASN A 68 -6.46 -2.75 11.66
N ASP A 69 -6.11 -3.98 12.01
CA ASP A 69 -6.65 -4.68 13.16
C ASP A 69 -5.58 -4.95 14.20
N VAL A 70 -5.80 -4.53 15.45
CA VAL A 70 -4.95 -4.86 16.61
C VAL A 70 -5.67 -5.77 17.62
N THR A 71 -6.89 -6.19 17.29
CA THR A 71 -7.73 -7.05 18.13
C THR A 71 -7.53 -8.53 17.81
N SER A 72 -7.11 -8.87 16.58
CA SER A 72 -6.68 -10.22 16.23
C SER A 72 -5.17 -10.41 16.37
N MET A 73 -4.78 -11.66 16.65
CA MET A 73 -3.36 -12.04 16.73
C MET A 73 -2.61 -11.76 15.42
N ILE A 74 -3.24 -12.03 14.26
CA ILE A 74 -2.62 -11.83 12.95
C ILE A 74 -2.39 -10.33 12.70
N GLY A 75 -3.40 -9.50 12.98
CA GLY A 75 -3.28 -8.05 12.81
C GLY A 75 -2.27 -7.41 13.78
N PHE A 76 -2.21 -7.90 15.02
CA PHE A 76 -1.18 -7.46 15.96
C PHE A 76 0.25 -7.75 15.46
N PHE A 77 0.49 -8.95 14.92
CA PHE A 77 1.81 -9.27 14.36
C PHE A 77 2.11 -8.52 13.06
N SER A 78 1.12 -8.29 12.19
CA SER A 78 1.34 -7.48 10.98
C SER A 78 1.68 -6.03 11.30
N ARG A 79 1.22 -5.50 12.44
CA ARG A 79 1.59 -4.18 12.96
C ARG A 79 3.01 -4.12 13.54
N ILE A 80 3.50 -5.22 14.11
CA ILE A 80 4.88 -5.31 14.60
C ILE A 80 5.85 -5.47 13.43
N PHE A 81 5.55 -6.35 12.48
CA PHE A 81 6.40 -6.63 11.34
C PHE A 81 5.55 -7.17 10.19
N GLY A 82 5.25 -6.33 9.21
CA GLY A 82 4.31 -6.70 8.15
C GLY A 82 4.28 -5.71 7.01
N ILE A 83 3.34 -5.92 6.09
CA ILE A 83 3.08 -5.04 4.95
C ILE A 83 1.58 -4.79 4.91
N ASP A 84 1.19 -3.53 4.91
CA ASP A 84 -0.16 -3.10 4.58
C ASP A 84 -0.19 -2.74 3.09
N TYR A 85 -1.23 -3.14 2.38
CA TYR A 85 -1.44 -2.76 0.99
C TYR A 85 -2.89 -2.35 0.78
N THR A 86 -3.08 -1.40 -0.14
CA THR A 86 -4.39 -1.08 -0.71
C THR A 86 -4.31 -1.08 -2.23
N THR A 87 -5.34 -1.61 -2.89
CA THR A 87 -5.53 -1.52 -4.33
C THR A 87 -6.94 -1.02 -4.62
N VAL A 88 -7.03 -0.02 -5.48
CA VAL A 88 -8.30 0.54 -5.99
C VAL A 88 -8.34 0.27 -7.49
N ASN A 89 -9.40 -0.37 -7.96
CA ASN A 89 -9.62 -0.66 -9.37
C ASN A 89 -10.94 -0.04 -9.80
N GLY A 90 -10.99 0.38 -11.06
CA GLY A 90 -12.17 1.01 -11.61
C GLY A 90 -12.07 1.29 -13.10
N THR A 91 -13.06 2.00 -13.59
CA THR A 91 -13.21 2.40 -14.99
C THR A 91 -12.96 3.90 -15.16
N ILE A 92 -12.54 4.31 -16.35
CA ILE A 92 -12.43 5.72 -16.74
C ILE A 92 -13.39 5.90 -17.91
N GLU A 93 -14.49 6.63 -17.71
CA GLU A 93 -15.31 7.09 -18.83
C GLU A 93 -14.54 8.20 -19.57
N GLN A 94 -14.28 8.01 -20.87
CA GLN A 94 -13.68 9.01 -21.74
C GLN A 94 -14.72 10.00 -22.27
#